data_AF-A0A352Z7D2-F1
#
_entry.id   AF-A0A352Z7D2-F1
#
_cell.length_a   1.000
_cell.length_b   1.000
_cell.length_c   1.000
_cell.angle_alpha   90.00
_cell.angle_beta   90.00
_cell.angle_gamma   90.00
#
_symmetry.space_group_name_H-M   'P 1'
#
loop_
_entity.id
_entity.type
_entity.pdbx_description
1 polymer ?
#
loop_
_entity_poly.entity_id
_entity_poly.type
_entity_poly.pdbx_seq_one_letter_code
_entity_poly.pdbx_strand_id
1 'polypeptide(L)'
;MLKFVIDEDMPRSTGAVLKRNGYDVLDVRDCGLRGKSDEEIFRFAQKEEINNQIIKAFATLTDSDLKGNLIILEPGKIRIRKK
;
A
#
# COMPACT_ATOMS: atom_id res chain seq x y z
N MET A 1 -3.16 3.86 -8.33
CA MET A 1 -2.76 2.77 -9.24
C MET A 1 -2.88 1.45 -8.49
N LEU A 2 -3.20 0.33 -9.15
CA LEU A 2 -3.10 -0.99 -8.51
C LEU A 2 -1.61 -1.36 -8.38
N LYS A 3 -1.24 -1.92 -7.23
CA LYS A 3 0.12 -2.37 -6.91
C LYS A 3 0.14 -3.89 -6.78
N PHE A 4 1.06 -4.55 -7.49
CA PHE A 4 1.25 -6.00 -7.41
C PHE A 4 2.51 -6.31 -6.63
N VAL A 5 2.43 -7.31 -5.74
CA VAL A 5 3.61 -7.94 -5.14
C VAL A 5 3.86 -9.24 -5.90
N ILE A 6 5.07 -9.37 -6.46
CA ILE A 6 5.49 -10.50 -7.30
C ILE A 6 6.40 -11.40 -6.49
N ASP A 7 6.01 -12.66 -6.40
CA ASP A 7 6.73 -13.70 -5.68
C ASP A 7 8.01 -14.15 -6.41
N GLU A 8 8.89 -14.85 -5.72
CA GLU A 8 10.21 -15.25 -6.20
C GLU A 8 10.17 -16.38 -7.22
N ASP A 9 9.12 -17.21 -7.18
CA ASP A 9 8.84 -18.28 -8.12
C ASP A 9 8.34 -17.75 -9.48
N MET A 10 7.78 -16.54 -9.50
CA MET A 10 7.32 -15.88 -10.71
C MET A 10 8.50 -15.34 -11.53
N PRO A 11 8.49 -15.52 -12.87
CA PRO A 11 9.50 -14.92 -13.74
C PRO A 11 9.55 -13.39 -13.60
N ARG A 12 10.75 -12.80 -13.61
CA ARG A 12 10.92 -11.33 -13.58
C ARG A 12 10.21 -10.63 -14.76
N SER A 13 10.00 -11.33 -15.88
CA SER A 13 9.22 -10.84 -17.01
C SER A 13 7.77 -10.53 -16.65
N THR A 14 7.17 -11.22 -15.68
CA THR A 14 5.81 -10.95 -15.20
C THR A 14 5.70 -9.53 -14.65
N GLY A 15 6.66 -9.13 -13.79
CA GLY A 15 6.73 -7.78 -13.27
C GLY A 15 6.94 -6.73 -14.36
N ALA A 16 7.75 -7.04 -15.38
CA ALA A 16 7.96 -6.15 -16.53
C ALA A 16 6.68 -5.94 -17.35
N VAL A 17 5.89 -7.00 -17.57
CA VAL A 17 4.60 -6.92 -18.28
C VAL A 17 3.60 -6.07 -17.49
N LEU A 18 3.49 -6.27 -16.18
CA LEU A 18 2.60 -5.48 -15.33
C LEU A 18 2.97 -3.98 -15.34
N LYS A 19 4.27 -3.65 -15.22
CA LYS A 19 4.75 -2.26 -15.33
C LYS A 19 4.41 -1.64 -16.68
N ARG A 20 4.58 -2.37 -17.79
CA ARG A 20 4.23 -1.89 -19.14
C ARG A 20 2.73 -1.59 -19.31
N ASN A 21 1.87 -2.25 -18.53
CA ASN A 21 0.43 -2.00 -18.50
C ASN A 21 0.03 -0.90 -17.49
N GLY A 22 0.99 -0.18 -16.92
CA GLY A 22 0.73 0.95 -16.02
C GLY A 22 0.44 0.55 -14.57
N TYR A 23 0.82 -0.66 -14.16
CA TYR A 23 0.70 -1.09 -12.76
C TYR A 23 1.99 -0.83 -11.97
N ASP A 24 1.82 -0.51 -10.69
CA ASP A 24 2.95 -0.52 -9.75
C ASP A 24 3.30 -1.96 -9.41
N VAL A 25 4.60 -2.27 -9.31
CA VAL A 25 5.06 -3.63 -9.03
C VAL A 25 6.20 -3.61 -8.03
N LEU A 26 6.06 -4.41 -6.97
CA LEU A 26 7.09 -4.76 -6.01
C LEU A 26 7.48 -6.22 -6.21
N ASP A 27 8.77 -6.50 -6.42
CA ASP A 27 9.28 -7.86 -6.50
C ASP A 27 9.84 -8.25 -5.13
N VAL A 28 9.40 -9.37 -4.55
CA VAL A 28 9.84 -9.80 -3.21
C VAL A 28 11.36 -9.97 -3.13
N ARG A 29 12.00 -10.30 -4.25
CA ARG A 29 13.45 -10.45 -4.39
C ARG A 29 14.18 -9.12 -4.18
N ASP A 30 13.54 -8.02 -4.56
CA ASP A 30 14.12 -6.66 -4.49
C ASP A 30 13.71 -5.93 -3.19
N CYS A 31 12.76 -6.48 -2.43
CA CYS A 31 12.24 -5.90 -1.18
C CYS A 31 12.78 -6.58 0.09
N GLY A 32 13.76 -7.48 -0.04
CA GLY A 32 14.32 -8.23 1.10
C GLY A 32 13.38 -9.29 1.67
N LEU A 33 12.37 -9.72 0.91
CA LEU A 33 11.39 -10.73 1.30
C LEU A 33 11.67 -12.10 0.67
N ARG A 34 12.89 -12.31 0.18
CA ARG A 34 13.31 -13.57 -0.44
C ARG A 34 13.23 -14.74 0.55
N GLY A 35 12.68 -15.87 0.12
CA GLY A 35 12.50 -17.07 0.95
C GLY A 35 11.60 -16.88 2.17
N LYS A 36 10.81 -15.80 2.22
CA LYS A 36 9.79 -15.59 3.26
C LYS A 36 8.57 -16.47 2.99
N SER A 37 7.81 -16.76 4.04
CA SER A 37 6.58 -17.52 3.89
C SER A 37 5.51 -16.73 3.12
N ASP A 38 4.60 -17.44 2.45
CA ASP A 38 3.43 -16.85 1.79
C ASP A 38 2.65 -15.94 2.75
N GLU A 39 2.55 -16.32 4.03
CA GLU A 39 1.89 -15.51 5.05
C GLU A 39 2.61 -14.18 5.30
N GLU A 40 3.94 -14.18 5.37
CA GLU A 40 4.72 -12.95 5.52
C GLU A 40 4.62 -12.06 4.28
N ILE A 41 4.69 -12.64 3.08
CA ILE A 41 4.54 -11.93 1.81
C ILE A 41 3.13 -11.33 1.70
N PHE A 42 2.11 -12.09 2.09
CA PHE A 42 0.72 -11.65 2.08
C PHE A 42 0.47 -10.49 3.06
N ARG A 43 0.98 -10.58 4.30
CA ARG A 43 0.90 -9.49 5.28
C ARG A 43 1.62 -8.23 4.78
N PHE A 44 2.77 -8.38 4.13
CA PHE A 44 3.48 -7.27 3.52
C PHE A 44 2.64 -6.60 2.42
N ALA A 45 2.06 -7.39 1.51
CA ALA A 45 1.19 -6.88 0.44
C ALA A 45 -0.03 -6.12 1.00
N GLN A 46 -0.67 -6.64 2.05
CA GLN A 46 -1.78 -5.96 2.71
C GLN A 46 -1.38 -4.63 3.35
N LYS A 47 -0.23 -4.59 4.04
CA LYS A 47 0.26 -3.37 4.68
C LYS A 47 0.51 -2.26 3.66
N GLU A 48 1.09 -2.60 2.52
CA GLU A 48 1.33 -1.65 1.42
C GLU A 48 0.02 -1.07 0.87
N GLU A 49 -1.02 -1.89 0.73
CA GLU A 49 -2.33 -1.43 0.26
C GLU A 49 -3.00 -0.49 1.28
N ILE A 50 -2.94 -0.81 2.57
CA ILE A 50 -3.45 0.07 3.64
C ILE A 50 -2.73 1.43 3.62
N ASN A 51 -1.40 1.43 3.49
CA ASN A 51 -0.61 2.65 3.41
C ASN A 51 -1.04 3.51 2.21
N ASN A 52 -1.25 2.90 1.03
CA ASN A 52 -1.73 3.61 -0.15
C ASN A 52 -3.10 4.24 0.05
N GLN A 53 -4.02 3.56 0.74
CA GLN A 53 -5.34 4.11 1.05
C GLN A 53 -5.26 5.28 2.02
N ILE A 54 -4.41 5.17 3.04
CA ILE A 54 -4.16 6.25 4.01
C ILE A 54 -3.59 7.49 3.30
N ILE A 55 -2.58 7.32 2.42
CA ILE A 55 -1.99 8.42 1.65
C ILE A 55 -3.04 9.10 0.77
N LYS A 56 -3.88 8.33 0.07
CA LYS A 56 -4.99 8.88 -0.74
C LYS A 56 -5.97 9.67 0.11
N ALA A 57 -6.33 9.15 1.28
CA ALA A 57 -7.21 9.87 2.20
C ALA A 57 -6.58 11.19 2.66
N PHE A 58 -5.30 11.18 3.05
CA PHE A 58 -4.58 12.40 3.43
C PHE A 58 -4.49 13.42 2.30
N ALA A 59 -4.29 12.99 1.05
CA ALA A 59 -4.24 13.88 -0.11
C ALA A 59 -5.55 14.66 -0.34
N THR A 60 -6.67 14.18 0.23
CA THR A 60 -7.97 14.86 0.15
C THR A 60 -8.28 15.76 1.35
N LEU A 61 -7.46 15.75 2.40
CA LEU A 61 -7.66 16.58 3.57
C LEU A 61 -7.11 17.98 3.36
N THR A 62 -7.87 18.99 3.79
CA THR A 62 -7.45 20.40 3.80
C THR A 62 -7.02 20.84 5.19
N ASP A 63 -6.29 21.95 5.29
CA ASP A 63 -5.93 22.55 6.59
C ASP A 63 -7.15 22.81 7.49
N SER A 64 -8.31 23.15 6.90
CA SER A 64 -9.56 23.34 7.64
C SER A 64 -10.15 22.04 8.20
N ASP A 65 -9.84 20.89 7.61
CA ASP A 65 -10.23 19.58 8.13
C ASP A 65 -9.37 19.15 9.33
N LEU A 66 -8.15 19.68 9.41
CA LEU A 66 -7.20 19.39 10.49
C LEU A 66 -7.34 20.36 11.66
N LYS A 67 -7.48 21.66 11.37
CA LYS A 67 -7.42 22.71 12.39
C LYS A 67 -8.63 22.65 13.32
N GLY A 68 -8.38 22.43 14.61
CA GLY A 68 -9.40 22.40 15.66
C GLY A 68 -10.17 21.09 15.79
N ASN A 69 -9.93 20.12 14.89
CA ASN A 69 -10.64 18.84 14.87
C ASN A 69 -9.79 17.73 15.52
N LEU A 70 -10.45 16.76 16.15
CA LEU A 70 -9.79 15.53 16.61
C LEU A 70 -9.81 14.51 15.47
N ILE A 71 -8.63 14.04 15.08
CA ILE A 71 -8.45 13.03 14.04
C ILE A 71 -7.93 11.75 14.67
N ILE A 72 -8.59 10.64 14.39
CA ILE A 72 -8.20 9.31 14.85
C ILE A 72 -7.88 8.45 13.62
N LEU A 73 -6.72 7.83 13.63
CA LEU A 73 -6.21 6.95 12.58
C LEU A 73 -6.07 5.53 13.13
N GLU A 74 -6.82 4.60 12.57
CA GLU A 74 -6.74 3.17 12.88
C GLU A 74 -6.46 2.41 11.57
N PRO A 75 -5.79 1.24 11.61
CA PRO A 75 -5.65 0.39 10.43
C PRO A 75 -7.02 0.11 9.79
N GLY A 76 -7.21 0.55 8.54
CA GLY A 76 -8.46 0.38 7.78
C GLY A 76 -9.60 1.35 8.14
N LYS A 77 -9.40 2.34 9.02
CA LYS A 77 -10.45 3.30 9.39
C LYS A 77 -9.89 4.69 9.74
N ILE A 78 -10.47 5.72 9.12
CA ILE A 78 -10.16 7.12 9.42
C ILE A 78 -11.44 7.79 9.94
N ARG A 79 -11.34 8.51 11.07
CA ARG A 79 -12.46 9.27 11.63
C ARG A 79 -12.03 10.70 11.98
N ILE A 80 -12.78 11.69 11.49
CA ILE A 80 -12.60 13.10 11.82
C ILE A 80 -13.80 13.56 12.66
N ARG A 81 -13.53 14.18 13.82
CA ARG A 81 -14.55 14.74 14.70
C ARG A 81 -14.35 16.25 14.84
N LYS A 82 -15.31 17.01 14.30
CA LYS A 82 -15.36 18.47 14.41
C LYS A 82 -15.73 18.87 15.84
N LYS A 83 -14.98 19.83 16.39
CA LYS A 83 -15.32 20.49 17.66
C LYS A 83 -16.14 21.75 17.40
#